data_AF-A0A0C3PZT5-F1
#
_entry.id   AF-A0A0C3PZT5-F1
#
_cell.length_a   1.000
_cell.length_b   1.000
_cell.length_c   1.000
_cell.angle_alpha   90.00
_cell.angle_beta   90.00
_cell.angle_gamma   90.00
#
_symmetry.space_group_name_H-M   'P 1'
#
loop_
_entity.id
_entity.type
_entity.pdbx_description
1 polymer ?
#
loop_
_entity_poly.entity_id
_entity_poly.type
_entity_poly.pdbx_seq_one_letter_code
_entity_poly.pdbx_strand_id
1 'polypeptide(L)' 'IYQTACGLEHLHSQTPPICHADVKPENVPINDLCEAVLSDFGLGRVFRDL' A
#
# COMPACT_ATOMS: atom_id res chain seq x y z
N ILE A 1 -6.42 -0.90 11.05
CA ILE A 1 -5.05 -0.34 10.91
C ILE A 1 -3.95 -1.39 10.74
N TYR A 2 -3.98 -2.52 11.46
CA TYR A 2 -2.93 -3.55 11.38
C TYR A 2 -2.68 -4.07 9.96
N GLN A 3 -3.72 -4.56 9.27
CA GLN A 3 -3.61 -5.09 7.90
C GLN A 3 -3.10 -4.05 6.90
N THR A 4 -3.58 -2.80 7.00
CA THR A 4 -3.07 -1.67 6.20
C THR A 4 -1.57 -1.44 6.43
N ALA A 5 -1.11 -1.52 7.69
CA ALA A 5 0.31 -1.37 8.02
C ALA A 5 1.15 -2.53 7.46
N CYS A 6 0.66 -3.78 7.52
CA CYS A 6 1.32 -4.93 6.88
C CYS A 6 1.42 -4.76 5.36
N GLY A 7 0.38 -4.26 4.72
CA GLY A 7 0.41 -3.92 3.29
C GLY A 7 1.47 -2.87 2.97
N LEU A 8 1.59 -1.82 3.80
CA LEU A 8 2.60 -0.78 3.62
C LEU A 8 4.02 -1.28 3.87
N GLU A 9 4.21 -2.11 4.89
CA GLU A 9 5.48 -2.78 5.16
C GLU A 9 5.91 -3.61 3.95
N HIS A 10 4.99 -4.38 3.37
CA HIS A 10 5.26 -5.16 2.16
C HIS A 10 5.70 -4.28 0.97
N LEU A 11 5.05 -3.13 0.75
CA LEU A 11 5.44 -2.20 -0.32
C LEU A 11 6.82 -1.58 -0.07
N HIS A 12 7.09 -1.17 1.16
CA HIS A 12 8.37 -0.56 1.53
C HIS A 12 9.53 -1.56 1.58
N SER A 13 9.27 -2.86 1.74
CA SER A 13 10.31 -3.90 1.73
C SER A 13 10.78 -4.32 0.34
N GLN A 14 10.18 -3.79 -0.74
CA GLN A 14 10.59 -4.11 -2.10
C GLN A 14 11.94 -3.48 -2.46
N THR A 15 12.63 -4.02 -3.47
CA THR A 15 13.86 -3.45 -4.02
C THR A 15 13.69 -3.19 -5.52
N PRO A 16 13.41 -1.94 -5.95
CA PRO A 16 13.40 -0.71 -5.14
C PRO A 16 12.11 -0.56 -4.30
N PRO A 17 12.12 0.20 -3.18
CA PRO A 17 10.93 0.41 -2.35
C PRO A 17 9.78 1.01 -3.14
N ILE A 18 8.54 0.65 -2.79
CA ILE A 18 7.34 1.21 -3.42
C ILE A 18 6.63 2.10 -2.41
N CYS A 19 6.43 3.38 -2.74
CA CYS A 19 5.56 4.26 -1.98
C CYS A 19 4.18 4.30 -2.62
N HIS A 20 3.13 4.11 -1.82
CA HIS A 20 1.74 4.22 -2.28
C HIS A 20 1.30 5.68 -2.54
N ALA A 21 1.85 6.63 -1.76
CA ALA A 21 1.62 8.08 -1.84
C ALA A 21 0.17 8.61 -1.67
N ASP A 22 -0.84 7.74 -1.48
CA ASP A 22 -2.25 8.13 -1.34
C ASP A 22 -3.01 7.19 -0.39
N VAL A 23 -2.47 7.01 0.82
CA VAL A 23 -3.09 6.14 1.84
C VAL A 23 -4.23 6.89 2.51
N LYS A 24 -5.46 6.44 2.26
CA LYS A 24 -6.71 6.96 2.83
C LYS A 24 -7.78 5.85 2.87
N PRO A 25 -8.83 5.94 3.71
CA PRO A 25 -9.81 4.87 3.86
C PRO A 25 -10.46 4.43 2.54
N GLU A 26 -10.67 5.34 1.60
CA GLU A 26 -11.24 5.06 0.27
C GLU A 26 -10.36 4.12 -0.56
N ASN A 27 -9.04 4.15 -0.33
CA ASN A 27 -8.04 3.33 -1.00
C ASN A 27 -7.69 2.05 -0.19
N VAL A 28 -8.42 1.77 0.89
CA VAL A 28 -8.26 0.55 1.70
C VAL A 28 -9.59 -0.22 1.80
N PRO A 29 -10.11 -0.78 0.68
CA PRO A 29 -11.33 -1.57 0.70
C PRO A 29 -11.20 -2.82 1.57
N ILE A 30 -12.36 -3.30 2.02
CA ILE A 30 -12.50 -4.58 2.71
C ILE A 30 -12.90 -5.64 1.69
N ASN A 31 -12.13 -6.72 1.58
CA ASN A 31 -12.43 -7.83 0.69
C ASN A 31 -13.50 -8.78 1.28
N ASP A 32 -13.90 -9.82 0.53
CA ASP A 32 -14.90 -10.80 0.96
C ASP A 32 -14.50 -11.62 2.20
N LEU A 33 -13.22 -11.56 2.60
CA LEU A 33 -12.69 -12.20 3.80
C LEU A 33 -12.64 -11.27 5.02
N CYS A 34 -13.24 -10.08 4.92
CA CYS A 34 -13.19 -9.03 5.94
C CYS A 34 -11.76 -8.50 6.22
N GLU A 35 -10.89 -8.49 5.21
CA GLU A 35 -9.52 -8.00 5.32
C GLU A 35 -9.36 -6.63 4.64
N ALA A 36 -8.63 -5.73 5.28
CA ALA A 36 -8.25 -4.45 4.71
C ALA A 36 -7.10 -4.62 3.71
N VAL A 37 -7.32 -4.23 2.45
CA VAL A 37 -6.38 -4.42 1.35
C VAL A 37 -6.00 -3.05 0.76
N LEU A 38 -4.72 -2.81 0.47
CA LEU A 38 -4.30 -1.58 -0.23
C LEU A 38 -4.73 -1.61 -1.69
N SER A 39 -5.23 -0.49 -2.20
CA SER A 39 -5.72 -0.33 -3.57
C SER A 39 -5.45 1.08 -4.11
N ASP A 40 -5.64 1.28 -5.40
CA ASP A 40 -5.36 2.53 -6.11
C ASP A 40 -3.90 3.02 -5.99
N PHE A 41 -3.05 2.48 -6.87
CA PHE A 41 -1.65 2.86 -7.00
C PHE A 41 -1.42 3.98 -8.02
N GLY A 42 -2.43 4.79 -8.38
CA GLY A 42 -2.28 5.84 -9.39
C GLY A 42 -1.20 6.89 -9.05
N LEU A 43 -1.05 7.20 -7.76
CA LEU A 43 0.03 8.05 -7.24
C LEU A 43 1.25 7.27 -6.75
N GLY A 44 1.21 5.93 -6.83
CA GLY A 44 2.28 5.05 -6.38
C GLY A 44 3.55 5.22 -7.21
N ARG A 45 4.72 5.18 -6.57
CA ARG A 45 6.02 5.35 -7.21
C ARG A 45 7.00 4.32 -6.69
N VAL A 46 7.78 3.75 -7.60
CA VAL A 46 8.97 2.97 -7.26
C VAL A 46 10.09 3.95 -6.95
N PHE A 47 10.58 3.94 -5.72
CA PHE A 47 11.74 4.71 -5.28
C PHE A 47 12.99 4.00 -5.78
N ARG A 48 13.30 4.19 -7.06
CA ARG A 48 14.66 3.96 -7.57
C ARG A 48 15.51 5.06 -6.97
N ASP A 49 16.59 4.70 -6.28
CA ASP A 49 17.50 5.67 -5.66
C ASP A 49 17.93 6.76 -6.66
N LEU A 50 18.21 7.95 -6.11
CA LEU A 50 18.82 9.11 -6.77
C LEU A 50 20.00 8.74 -7.69
#